data_AF-A0A3B0BL09-F1
#
_entry.id   AF-A0A3B0BL09-F1
#
_cell.length_a   1.000
_cell.length_b   1.000
_cell.length_c   1.000
_cell.angle_alpha   90.00
_cell.angle_beta   90.00
_cell.angle_gamma   90.00
#
_symmetry.space_group_name_H-M   'P 1'
#
loop_
_entity.id
_entity.type
_entity.pdbx_description
1 polymer ?
#
loop_
_entity_poly.entity_id
_entity_poly.type
_entity_poly.pdbx_seq_one_letter_code
_entity_poly.pdbx_strand_id
1 'polypeptide(L)'
;MLVAPEQPLWAREIAAFVLGAEGDRRAFETLILLLNYREPVRCATAAFALARLGDPRTARAAAALATNPLRTAYALHPVRLLTELRAPESVPALLATLERLLAARDHCWPIARACVEGLGALGDRRAEDALVAAREHERLRAAAHEALARLG
;
A
#
# COMPACT_ATOMS: atom_id res chain seq x y z
N MET A 1 16.43 -4.30 22.56
CA MET A 1 16.63 -5.45 21.66
C MET A 1 15.25 -5.93 21.21
N LEU A 2 14.90 -5.82 19.93
CA LEU A 2 13.54 -6.08 19.37
C LEU A 2 13.05 -7.54 19.49
N VAL A 3 13.84 -8.46 20.06
CA VAL A 3 13.63 -9.91 20.04
C VAL A 3 13.34 -10.50 21.43
N ALA A 4 13.17 -9.68 22.47
CA ALA A 4 12.89 -10.20 23.82
C ALA A 4 11.44 -10.76 23.89
N PRO A 5 11.23 -12.06 24.24
CA PRO A 5 9.92 -12.73 24.16
C PRO A 5 8.81 -12.14 25.03
N GLU A 6 9.13 -11.28 26.00
CA GLU A 6 8.18 -10.83 27.03
C GLU A 6 7.74 -9.37 26.93
N GLN A 7 8.21 -8.63 25.92
CA GLN A 7 7.81 -7.22 25.78
C GLN A 7 6.40 -7.11 25.19
N PRO A 8 5.52 -6.29 25.79
CA PRO A 8 4.17 -6.11 25.28
C PRO A 8 4.20 -5.52 23.87
N LEU A 9 3.18 -5.83 23.07
CA LEU A 9 3.14 -5.45 21.65
C LEU A 9 3.40 -3.95 21.42
N TRP A 10 2.82 -3.09 22.26
CA TRP A 10 3.02 -1.64 22.19
C TRP A 10 4.49 -1.21 22.37
N ALA A 11 5.26 -1.91 23.20
CA ALA A 11 6.68 -1.61 23.40
C ALA A 11 7.52 -1.98 22.16
N ARG A 12 7.18 -3.09 21.49
CA ARG A 12 7.80 -3.49 20.22
C ARG A 12 7.47 -2.53 19.08
N GLU A 13 6.24 -2.03 19.05
CA GLU A 13 5.76 -1.05 18.07
C GLU A 13 6.49 0.28 18.19
N ILE A 14 6.57 0.84 19.40
CA ILE A 14 7.31 2.07 19.65
C ILE A 14 8.78 1.89 19.29
N ALA A 15 9.40 0.79 19.71
CA ALA A 15 10.79 0.50 19.39
C ALA A 15 11.02 0.40 17.87
N ALA A 16 10.16 -0.29 17.13
CA ALA A 16 10.26 -0.40 15.68
C ALA A 16 10.08 0.96 14.99
N PHE A 17 9.16 1.80 15.47
CA PHE A 17 8.97 3.14 14.92
C PHE A 17 10.22 4.01 15.12
N VAL A 18 10.73 4.08 16.34
CA VAL A 18 11.93 4.87 16.67
C VAL A 18 13.12 4.38 15.83
N LEU A 19 13.37 3.08 15.82
CA LEU A 19 14.47 2.49 15.05
C LEU A 19 14.30 2.73 13.55
N GLY A 20 13.08 2.62 13.01
CA GLY A 20 12.79 2.92 11.61
C GLY A 20 13.02 4.38 11.24
N ALA A 21 12.62 5.32 12.12
CA ALA A 21 12.83 6.76 11.91
C ALA A 21 14.30 7.16 11.89
N GLU A 22 15.14 6.43 12.63
CA GLU A 22 16.61 6.57 12.67
C GLU A 22 17.33 5.78 11.55
N GLY A 23 16.60 5.07 10.68
CA GLY A 23 17.17 4.31 9.58
C GLY A 23 17.70 2.92 9.95
N ASP A 24 17.41 2.41 11.15
CA ASP A 24 17.84 1.09 11.59
C ASP A 24 16.96 -0.02 10.98
N ARG A 25 17.56 -0.77 10.05
CA ARG A 25 16.92 -1.84 9.27
C ARG A 25 16.44 -3.02 10.11
N ARG A 26 16.84 -3.13 11.38
CA ARG A 26 16.28 -4.11 12.32
C ARG A 26 14.79 -3.88 12.57
N ALA A 27 14.28 -2.67 12.35
CA ALA A 27 12.85 -2.36 12.44
C ALA A 27 12.01 -2.96 11.31
N PHE A 28 12.63 -3.32 10.19
CA PHE A 28 11.94 -3.66 8.93
C PHE A 28 10.83 -4.70 9.11
N GLU A 29 11.14 -5.88 9.67
CA GLU A 29 10.18 -6.99 9.80
C GLU A 29 8.98 -6.59 10.67
N THR A 30 9.22 -5.86 11.77
CA THR A 30 8.15 -5.38 12.65
C THR A 30 7.29 -4.34 11.95
N LEU A 31 7.88 -3.40 11.21
CA LEU A 31 7.11 -2.40 10.48
C LEU A 31 6.29 -3.02 9.35
N ILE A 32 6.81 -4.03 8.63
CA ILE A 32 6.03 -4.77 7.62
C ILE A 32 4.83 -5.50 8.23
N LEU A 33 4.99 -6.11 9.41
CA LEU A 33 3.87 -6.70 10.14
C LEU A 33 2.81 -5.66 10.47
N LEU A 34 3.23 -4.47 10.93
CA LEU A 34 2.33 -3.39 11.33
C LEU A 34 1.63 -2.71 10.14
N LEU A 35 2.24 -2.72 8.96
CA LEU A 35 1.68 -2.16 7.72
C LEU A 35 0.36 -2.83 7.31
N ASN A 36 0.16 -4.11 7.68
CA ASN A 36 -1.05 -4.89 7.43
C ASN A 36 -1.80 -5.18 8.74
N TYR A 37 -1.68 -4.34 9.77
CA TYR A 37 -2.38 -4.55 11.04
C TYR A 37 -3.86 -4.12 10.98
N ARG A 38 -4.65 -4.50 11.99
CA ARG A 38 -6.09 -4.17 12.04
C ARG A 38 -6.35 -2.70 12.35
N GLU A 39 -5.47 -2.07 13.14
CA GLU A 39 -5.64 -0.70 13.60
C GLU A 39 -5.05 0.30 12.58
N PRO A 40 -5.86 1.18 11.95
CA PRO A 40 -5.40 2.06 10.87
C PRO A 40 -4.25 2.99 11.27
N VAL A 41 -4.24 3.47 12.51
CA VAL A 41 -3.19 4.36 13.02
C VAL A 41 -1.82 3.67 13.00
N ARG A 42 -1.76 2.38 13.36
CA ARG A 42 -0.52 1.60 13.32
C ARG A 42 -0.04 1.39 11.88
N CYS A 43 -0.96 1.11 10.96
CA CYS A 43 -0.63 0.93 9.55
C CYS A 43 -0.07 2.22 8.91
N ALA A 44 -0.68 3.38 9.21
CA ALA A 44 -0.20 4.68 8.74
C ALA A 44 1.20 5.00 9.29
N THR A 45 1.40 4.76 10.58
CA THR A 45 2.69 4.98 11.26
C THR A 45 3.77 4.07 10.70
N ALA A 46 3.44 2.80 10.44
CA ALA A 46 4.35 1.84 9.84
C ALA A 46 4.71 2.22 8.39
N ALA A 47 3.74 2.63 7.57
CA ALA A 47 3.99 3.10 6.21
C ALA A 47 4.97 4.28 6.19
N PHE A 48 4.74 5.29 7.04
CA PHE A 48 5.63 6.44 7.16
C PHE A 48 7.06 6.03 7.58
N ALA A 49 7.19 5.17 8.59
CA ALA A 49 8.49 4.70 9.03
C ALA A 49 9.20 3.87 7.96
N LEU A 50 8.48 3.04 7.20
CA LEU A 50 9.03 2.24 6.09
C LEU A 50 9.52 3.09 4.92
N ALA A 51 8.77 4.15 4.56
CA ALA A 51 9.19 5.11 3.54
C ALA A 51 10.49 5.82 3.94
N ARG A 52 10.58 6.26 5.20
CA ARG A 52 11.79 6.89 5.75
C ARG A 52 12.96 5.95 5.92
N LEU A 53 12.70 4.69 6.28
CA LEU A 53 13.74 3.68 6.48
C LEU A 53 14.53 3.43 5.19
N GLY A 54 13.89 3.60 4.02
CA GLY A 54 14.56 3.44 2.72
C GLY A 54 15.12 2.03 2.47
N ASP A 55 14.60 1.01 3.18
CA ASP A 55 15.02 -0.36 2.98
C ASP A 55 14.59 -0.83 1.56
N PRO A 56 15.51 -1.27 0.68
CA PRO A 56 15.17 -1.75 -0.66
C PRO A 56 14.16 -2.91 -0.70
N ARG A 57 13.93 -3.61 0.43
CA ARG A 57 12.93 -4.68 0.53
C ARG A 57 11.50 -4.15 0.66
N THR A 58 11.32 -2.87 1.02
CA THR A 58 10.02 -2.29 1.36
C THR A 58 9.01 -2.39 0.22
N ALA A 59 9.39 -2.02 -1.01
CA ALA A 59 8.48 -2.04 -2.15
C ALA A 59 7.96 -3.46 -2.43
N ARG A 60 8.85 -4.44 -2.47
CA ARG A 60 8.48 -5.85 -2.66
C ARG A 60 7.55 -6.38 -1.56
N ALA A 61 7.82 -6.04 -0.29
CA ALA A 61 6.98 -6.46 0.82
C ALA A 61 5.60 -5.78 0.77
N ALA A 62 5.54 -4.48 0.49
CA ALA A 62 4.28 -3.75 0.33
C ALA A 62 3.46 -4.30 -0.84
N ALA A 63 4.10 -4.64 -1.97
CA ALA A 63 3.45 -5.29 -3.11
C ALA A 63 2.79 -6.62 -2.71
N ALA A 64 3.51 -7.49 -1.99
CA ALA A 64 2.98 -8.76 -1.51
C ALA A 64 1.76 -8.58 -0.58
N LEU A 65 1.75 -7.53 0.24
CA LEU A 65 0.61 -7.21 1.11
C LEU A 65 -0.58 -6.64 0.33
N ALA A 66 -0.33 -5.76 -0.65
CA ALA A 66 -1.36 -5.16 -1.49
C ALA A 66 -2.10 -6.20 -2.35
N THR A 67 -1.36 -7.15 -2.92
CA THR A 67 -1.91 -8.17 -3.83
C THR A 67 -2.50 -9.37 -3.11
N ASN A 68 -2.46 -9.44 -1.77
CA ASN A 68 -2.98 -10.58 -1.02
C ASN A 68 -4.52 -10.56 -0.96
N PRO A 69 -5.23 -11.51 -1.62
CA PRO A 69 -6.69 -11.51 -1.68
C PRO A 69 -7.33 -11.72 -0.30
N LEU A 70 -6.69 -12.50 0.58
CA LEU A 70 -7.17 -12.82 1.93
C LEU A 70 -7.08 -11.64 2.90
N ARG A 71 -6.31 -10.60 2.54
CA ARG A 71 -6.05 -9.42 3.38
C ARG A 71 -6.44 -8.12 2.69
N THR A 72 -7.32 -8.18 1.69
CA THR A 72 -7.73 -7.02 0.89
C THR A 72 -8.17 -5.82 1.74
N ALA A 73 -8.94 -6.04 2.82
CA ALA A 73 -9.41 -4.97 3.70
C ALA A 73 -8.28 -4.16 4.39
N TYR A 74 -7.06 -4.71 4.44
CA TYR A 74 -5.88 -4.10 5.05
C TYR A 74 -4.88 -3.57 4.02
N ALA A 75 -5.20 -3.63 2.73
CA ALA A 75 -4.28 -3.26 1.64
C ALA A 75 -4.12 -1.74 1.44
N LEU A 76 -4.87 -0.89 2.17
CA LEU A 76 -4.89 0.56 1.93
C LEU A 76 -3.51 1.20 2.09
N HIS A 77 -2.83 0.91 3.19
CA HIS A 77 -1.52 1.48 3.48
C HIS A 77 -0.39 0.85 2.62
N PRO A 78 -0.37 -0.47 2.35
CA PRO A 78 0.48 -1.03 1.32
C PRO A 78 0.36 -0.33 -0.04
N VAL A 79 -0.86 -0.11 -0.53
CA VAL A 79 -1.12 0.57 -1.81
C VAL A 79 -0.59 2.01 -1.79
N ARG A 80 -0.91 2.78 -0.74
CA ARG A 80 -0.42 4.16 -0.61
C ARG A 80 1.10 4.25 -0.50
N LEU A 81 1.72 3.33 0.24
CA LEU A 81 3.17 3.25 0.36
C LEU A 81 3.83 2.96 -1.00
N LEU A 82 3.28 2.04 -1.78
CA LEU A 82 3.78 1.78 -3.14
C LEU A 82 3.69 3.02 -4.02
N THR A 83 2.58 3.76 -3.97
CA THR A 83 2.43 5.04 -4.69
C THR A 83 3.50 6.04 -4.27
N GLU A 84 3.75 6.18 -2.97
CA GLU A 84 4.77 7.09 -2.43
C GLU A 84 6.19 6.70 -2.86
N LEU A 85 6.52 5.41 -2.79
CA LEU A 85 7.84 4.90 -3.14
C LEU A 85 8.16 5.00 -4.63
N ARG A 86 7.14 5.02 -5.50
CA ARG A 86 7.26 5.01 -6.97
C ARG A 86 8.25 3.94 -7.48
N ALA A 87 8.23 2.76 -6.85
CA ALA A 87 9.13 1.67 -7.15
C ALA A 87 8.69 0.86 -8.38
N PRO A 88 9.57 0.04 -8.99
CA PRO A 88 9.21 -0.84 -10.11
C PRO A 88 8.01 -1.77 -9.80
N GLU A 89 7.83 -2.15 -8.53
CA GLU A 89 6.72 -2.99 -8.06
C GLU A 89 5.39 -2.24 -7.95
N SER A 90 5.39 -0.90 -7.91
CA SER A 90 4.20 -0.11 -7.60
C SER A 90 3.11 -0.26 -8.65
N VAL A 91 3.43 -0.01 -9.93
CA VAL A 91 2.43 -0.09 -11.01
C VAL A 91 1.88 -1.52 -11.16
N PRO A 92 2.71 -2.58 -11.25
CA PRO A 92 2.20 -3.96 -11.36
C PRO A 92 1.32 -4.37 -10.17
N ALA A 93 1.69 -4.02 -8.94
CA ALA A 93 0.91 -4.39 -7.75
C ALA A 93 -0.44 -3.67 -7.69
N LEU A 94 -0.48 -2.38 -8.02
CA LEU A 94 -1.72 -1.61 -8.06
C LEU A 94 -2.65 -2.09 -9.19
N LEU A 95 -2.11 -2.43 -10.36
CA LEU A 95 -2.91 -3.01 -11.45
C LEU A 95 -3.55 -4.34 -11.06
N ALA A 96 -2.74 -5.30 -10.60
CA ALA A 96 -3.23 -6.61 -10.19
C ALA A 96 -4.28 -6.51 -9.07
N THR A 97 -4.12 -5.55 -8.15
CA THR A 97 -5.09 -5.30 -7.08
C THR A 97 -6.38 -4.69 -7.62
N LEU A 98 -6.29 -3.68 -8.49
CA LEU A 98 -7.45 -3.00 -9.08
C LEU A 98 -8.26 -3.97 -9.95
N GLU A 99 -7.63 -4.65 -10.91
CA GLU A 99 -8.28 -5.58 -11.84
C GLU A 99 -9.08 -6.65 -11.09
N ARG A 100 -8.46 -7.25 -10.07
CA ARG A 100 -9.12 -8.21 -9.20
C ARG A 100 -10.33 -7.62 -8.48
N LEU A 101 -10.24 -6.38 -8.01
CA LEU A 101 -11.32 -5.69 -7.30
C LEU A 101 -12.48 -5.29 -8.22
N LEU A 102 -12.21 -4.95 -9.49
CA LEU A 102 -13.25 -4.67 -10.48
C LEU A 102 -14.00 -5.95 -10.89
N ALA A 103 -13.33 -7.11 -10.86
CA ALA A 103 -13.94 -8.41 -11.15
C ALA A 103 -14.67 -9.05 -9.95
N ALA A 104 -14.42 -8.59 -8.72
CA ALA A 104 -14.97 -9.19 -7.50
C ALA A 104 -16.39 -8.67 -7.18
N ARG A 105 -17.24 -9.49 -6.55
CA ARG A 105 -18.57 -9.04 -6.10
C ARG A 105 -18.53 -8.20 -4.83
N ASP A 106 -17.64 -8.55 -3.91
CA ASP A 106 -17.39 -7.80 -2.67
C ASP A 106 -16.33 -6.73 -2.91
N HIS A 107 -16.73 -5.72 -3.68
CA HIS A 107 -15.86 -4.64 -4.10
C HIS A 107 -15.37 -3.83 -2.89
N CYS A 108 -14.11 -4.00 -2.50
CA CYS A 108 -13.44 -3.18 -1.51
C CYS A 108 -13.11 -1.79 -2.10
N TRP A 109 -14.14 -0.97 -2.30
CA TRP A 109 -14.05 0.33 -2.97
C TRP A 109 -12.99 1.29 -2.43
N PRO A 110 -12.72 1.39 -1.11
CA PRO A 110 -11.62 2.22 -0.62
C PRO A 110 -10.25 1.82 -1.16
N ILE A 111 -10.02 0.51 -1.36
CA ILE A 111 -8.77 -0.02 -1.89
C ILE A 111 -8.70 0.20 -3.40
N ALA A 112 -9.80 -0.07 -4.11
CA ALA A 112 -9.87 0.16 -5.54
C ALA A 112 -9.64 1.65 -5.87
N ARG A 113 -10.26 2.55 -5.11
CA ARG A 113 -10.05 4.00 -5.24
C ARG A 113 -8.60 4.39 -4.98
N ALA A 114 -7.97 3.86 -3.93
CA ALA A 114 -6.55 4.12 -3.67
C ALA A 114 -5.64 3.61 -4.80
N CYS A 115 -5.97 2.48 -5.44
CA CYS A 115 -5.25 2.00 -6.61
C CYS A 115 -5.42 2.95 -7.81
N VAL A 116 -6.65 3.39 -8.09
CA VAL A 116 -6.95 4.35 -9.17
C VAL A 116 -6.18 5.67 -8.98
N GLU A 117 -6.28 6.27 -7.79
CA GLU A 117 -5.56 7.50 -7.44
C GLU A 117 -4.04 7.30 -7.55
N GLY A 118 -3.54 6.15 -7.05
CA GLY A 118 -2.12 5.80 -7.10
C GLY A 118 -1.59 5.62 -8.52
N LEU A 119 -2.31 4.90 -9.38
CA LEU A 119 -1.94 4.69 -10.79
C LEU A 119 -1.90 6.02 -11.56
N GLY A 120 -2.88 6.90 -11.33
CA GLY A 120 -2.87 8.26 -11.89
C GLY A 120 -1.70 9.11 -11.42
N ALA A 121 -1.31 9.01 -10.14
CA ALA A 121 -0.15 9.71 -9.60
C ALA A 121 1.19 9.16 -10.11
N LEU A 122 1.25 7.85 -10.38
CA LEU A 122 2.43 7.18 -10.93
C LEU A 122 2.67 7.56 -12.39
N GLY A 123 1.61 7.81 -13.16
CA GLY A 123 1.72 8.36 -14.52
C GLY A 123 2.08 7.32 -15.59
N ASP A 124 1.99 6.03 -15.28
CA ASP A 124 2.40 4.95 -16.20
C ASP A 124 1.25 4.55 -17.14
N ARG A 125 1.48 4.66 -18.45
CA ARG A 125 0.50 4.33 -19.49
C ARG A 125 0.02 2.89 -19.47
N ARG A 126 0.78 1.96 -18.87
CA ARG A 126 0.31 0.58 -18.66
C ARG A 126 -0.97 0.50 -17.83
N ALA A 127 -1.32 1.56 -17.11
CA ALA A 127 -2.54 1.62 -16.30
C ALA A 127 -3.80 2.06 -17.05
N GLU A 128 -3.69 2.49 -18.31
CA GLU A 128 -4.78 3.13 -19.05
C GLU A 128 -6.03 2.24 -19.12
N ASP A 129 -5.90 0.99 -19.57
CA ASP A 129 -7.02 0.07 -19.72
C ASP A 129 -7.74 -0.20 -18.38
N ALA A 130 -6.98 -0.40 -17.31
CA ALA A 130 -7.54 -0.62 -15.98
C ALA A 130 -8.26 0.62 -15.43
N LEU A 131 -7.77 1.83 -15.72
CA LEU A 131 -8.43 3.07 -15.34
C LEU A 131 -9.69 3.33 -16.19
N VAL A 132 -9.68 2.96 -17.47
CA VAL A 132 -10.88 2.98 -18.33
C VAL A 132 -11.94 2.04 -17.77
N ALA A 133 -11.58 0.80 -17.42
CA ALA A 133 -12.51 -0.13 -16.78
C ALA A 133 -13.05 0.43 -15.45
N ALA A 134 -12.20 1.07 -14.64
CA ALA A 134 -12.62 1.69 -13.39
C ALA A 134 -13.65 2.81 -13.58
N ARG A 135 -13.65 3.54 -14.72
CA ARG A 135 -14.63 4.62 -14.99
C ARG A 135 -16.07 4.14 -15.10
N GLU A 136 -16.27 2.88 -15.51
CA GLU A 136 -17.59 2.27 -15.62
C GLU A 136 -18.26 2.07 -14.25
N HIS A 137 -17.47 2.06 -13.18
CA HIS A 137 -17.97 1.96 -11.81
C HIS A 137 -18.24 3.33 -11.21
N GLU A 138 -19.50 3.61 -10.85
CA GLU A 138 -19.95 4.90 -10.31
C GLU A 138 -19.07 5.44 -9.17
N ARG A 139 -18.64 4.57 -8.25
CA ARG A 139 -17.82 4.93 -7.09
C ARG A 139 -16.38 5.33 -7.44
N LEU A 140 -15.88 4.91 -8.60
CA LEU A 140 -14.51 5.17 -9.05
C LEU A 140 -14.45 6.20 -10.17
N ARG A 141 -15.58 6.45 -10.86
CA ARG A 141 -15.68 7.29 -12.05
C ARG A 141 -14.90 8.60 -11.95
N ALA A 142 -15.15 9.40 -10.92
CA ALA A 142 -14.47 10.68 -10.75
C ALA A 142 -12.95 10.53 -10.61
N ALA A 143 -12.49 9.65 -9.72
CA ALA A 143 -11.07 9.39 -9.51
C ALA A 143 -10.39 8.84 -10.78
N ALA A 144 -11.08 7.99 -11.52
CA ALA A 144 -10.56 7.38 -12.73
C ALA A 144 -10.46 8.38 -13.89
N HIS A 145 -11.42 9.31 -14.01
CA HIS A 145 -11.30 10.45 -14.94
C HIS A 145 -10.08 11.31 -14.63
N GLU A 146 -9.86 11.69 -13.37
CA GLU A 146 -8.70 12.47 -12.99
C GLU A 146 -7.38 11.70 -13.19
N ALA A 147 -7.36 10.40 -12.91
CA ALA A 147 -6.19 9.56 -13.12
C ALA A 147 -5.81 9.47 -14.61
N LEU A 148 -6.79 9.26 -15.48
CA LEU A 148 -6.58 9.25 -16.94
C LEU A 148 -6.12 10.62 -17.46
N ALA A 149 -6.65 11.71 -16.92
CA ALA A 149 -6.19 13.06 -17.27
C ALA A 149 -4.71 13.30 -16.89
N ARG A 150 -4.18 12.59 -15.89
CA ARG A 150 -2.76 12.66 -15.51
C ARG A 150 -1.85 11.77 -16.37
N LEU A 151 -2.41 10.80 -17.10
CA LEU A 151 -1.68 9.98 -18.10
C LEU A 151 -1.54 10.67 -19.47
N GLY A 152 -2.37 11.68 -19.72
CA GLY A 152 -2.49 12.44 -20.96
C GLY A 152 -1.54 13.63 -21.01
#